data_AF-A0A8B8NDJ2-F1
#
_entry.id   AF-A0A8B8NDJ2-F1
#
_cell.length_a   1.000
_cell.length_b   1.000
_cell.length_c   1.000
_cell.angle_alpha   90.00
_cell.angle_beta   90.00
_cell.angle_gamma   90.00
#
_symmetry.space_group_name_H-M   'P 1'
#
loop_
_entity.id
_entity.type
_entity.pdbx_description
1 polymer ?
#
loop_
_entity_poly.entity_id
_entity_poly.type
_entity_poly.pdbx_seq_one_letter_code
_entity_poly.pdbx_strand_id
1 'polypeptide(L)' 'MAPSPPSSEEPPEVCRDMLIDYSKQVMSLGVLLLELLSESLGPRPDRLQEMDCAEGLAVICHYYPVCSLPELMMGMSKP' A
#
# COMPACT_ATOMS: atom_id res chain seq x y z
N MET A 1 12.30 7.54 -4.64
CA MET A 1 11.43 7.98 -5.76
C MET A 1 10.26 7.03 -5.82
N ALA A 2 9.05 7.56 -5.72
CA ALA A 2 7.87 6.78 -6.03
C ALA A 2 7.88 6.40 -7.52
N PRO A 3 7.47 5.17 -7.87
CA PRO A 3 7.26 4.82 -9.27
C PRO A 3 6.17 5.74 -9.84
N SER A 4 6.28 6.10 -11.13
CA SER A 4 5.19 6.75 -11.84
C SER A 4 3.91 5.92 -11.69
N PRO A 5 2.74 6.54 -11.49
CA PRO A 5 1.50 5.79 -11.34
C PRO A 5 1.28 4.89 -12.57
N PRO A 6 0.84 3.63 -12.36
CA PRO A 6 0.53 2.74 -13.46
C PRO A 6 -0.60 3.32 -14.32
N SER A 7 -0.64 2.93 -15.60
CA SER A 7 -1.73 3.36 -16.46
C SER A 7 -3.05 2.78 -15.95
N SER A 8 -4.17 3.47 -16.17
CA SER A 8 -5.50 2.99 -15.73
C SER A 8 -5.90 1.67 -16.38
N GLU A 9 -5.26 1.28 -17.49
CA GLU A 9 -5.54 0.04 -18.21
C GLU A 9 -4.71 -1.16 -17.73
N GLU A 10 -3.66 -0.92 -16.95
CA GLU A 10 -2.73 -1.93 -16.46
C GLU A 10 -3.35 -2.95 -15.49
N PRO A 11 -4.29 -2.57 -14.59
CA PRO A 11 -4.99 -3.54 -13.75
C PRO A 11 -5.91 -4.47 -14.55
N PRO A 12 -6.09 -5.74 -14.12
CA PRO A 12 -7.01 -6.67 -14.77
C PRO A 12 -8.43 -6.11 -14.84
N GLU A 13 -9.09 -6.25 -15.99
CA GLU A 13 -10.41 -5.68 -16.25
C GLU A 13 -11.43 -6.02 -15.16
N VAL A 14 -11.44 -7.26 -14.68
CA VAL A 14 -12.37 -7.76 -13.66
C VAL A 14 -12.30 -7.00 -12.33
N CYS A 15 -11.17 -6.36 -12.01
CA CYS A 15 -10.97 -5.65 -10.76
C CYS A 15 -10.47 -4.21 -10.95
N ARG A 16 -10.39 -3.71 -12.18
CA ARG A 16 -9.75 -2.44 -12.51
C ARG A 16 -10.32 -1.26 -11.73
N ASP A 17 -11.63 -1.01 -11.87
CA ASP A 17 -12.27 0.14 -11.23
C ASP A 17 -12.20 0.03 -9.70
N MET A 18 -12.43 -1.18 -9.18
CA MET A 18 -12.34 -1.47 -7.74
C MET A 18 -10.93 -1.23 -7.19
N LEU A 19 -9.88 -1.69 -7.88
CA LEU A 19 -8.49 -1.49 -7.45
C LEU A 19 -8.10 -0.02 -7.50
N ILE A 20 -8.53 0.71 -8.53
CA ILE A 20 -8.28 2.16 -8.65
C ILE A 20 -8.95 2.89 -7.47
N ASP A 21 -10.22 2.64 -7.20
CA ASP A 21 -10.92 3.32 -6.11
C ASP A 21 -10.39 2.91 -4.73
N TYR A 22 -10.07 1.63 -4.54
CA TYR A 22 -9.40 1.16 -3.33
C TYR A 22 -8.06 1.87 -3.11
N SER A 23 -7.24 2.02 -4.16
CA SER A 23 -5.93 2.68 -4.07
C SER A 23 -6.03 4.14 -3.62
N LYS A 24 -7.04 4.89 -4.09
CA LYS A 24 -7.32 6.27 -3.66
C LYS A 24 -7.66 6.32 -2.17
N GLN A 25 -8.50 5.41 -1.69
CA GLN A 25 -8.90 5.36 -0.29
C GLN A 25 -7.73 4.97 0.62
N VAL A 26 -6.92 4.00 0.20
CA VAL A 26 -5.71 3.58 0.93
C VAL A 26 -4.67 4.70 0.98
N MET A 27 -4.47 5.45 -0.11
CA MET A 27 -3.60 6.63 -0.09
C MET A 27 -4.09 7.68 0.90
N SER A 28 -5.38 8.02 0.88
CA SER A 28 -5.95 8.98 1.84
C SER A 28 -5.79 8.51 3.29
N LEU A 29 -5.95 7.21 3.55
CA LEU A 29 -5.73 6.64 4.87
C LEU A 29 -4.25 6.69 5.28
N GLY A 30 -3.33 6.37 4.36
CA GLY A 30 -1.90 6.43 4.59
C GLY A 30 -1.42 7.83 4.96
N VAL A 31 -1.90 8.85 4.25
CA VAL A 31 -1.65 10.27 4.53
C VAL A 31 -2.10 10.63 5.95
N LEU A 32 -3.34 10.27 6.33
CA LEU A 32 -3.86 10.52 7.68
C LEU A 32 -3.04 9.81 8.77
N LEU A 33 -2.63 8.57 8.54
CA LEU A 33 -1.78 7.84 9.49
C LEU A 33 -0.41 8.50 9.65
N LEU A 34 0.20 8.98 8.55
CA LEU A 34 1.47 9.71 8.60
C LEU A 34 1.34 11.03 9.37
N GLU A 35 0.19 11.72 9.26
CA GLU A 35 -0.08 12.92 10.05
C GLU A 35 -0.09 12.63 11.55
N LEU A 36 -0.88 11.63 11.96
CA LEU A 36 -0.97 11.20 13.36
C LEU A 36 0.38 10.73 13.92
N LEU A 37 1.16 9.99 13.12
CA LEU A 37 2.52 9.59 13.51
C LEU A 37 3.44 10.80 13.66
N SER A 38 3.34 11.78 12.76
CA SER A 38 4.15 13.01 12.81
C SER A 38 3.85 13.83 14.06
N GLU A 39 2.58 13.92 14.47
CA GLU A 39 2.18 14.58 15.74
C GLU A 39 2.86 13.95 16.96
N SER A 40 2.97 12.62 16.98
CA SER A 40 3.66 11.91 18.07
C SER A 40 5.17 12.19 18.13
N LEU A 41 5.77 12.59 16.99
CA LEU A 41 7.19 12.89 16.84
C LEU A 41 7.51 14.39 17.05
N GLY A 42 6.50 15.25 17.21
CA GLY A 42 6.67 16.67 17.44
C GLY A 42 5.54 17.53 16.84
N PRO A 43 5.64 18.86 16.94
CA PRO A 43 4.55 19.80 16.67
C PRO A 43 4.20 19.99 15.18
N ARG A 44 4.74 19.18 14.27
CA ARG A 44 4.57 19.33 12.82
C ARG A 44 3.92 18.08 12.23
N PRO A 45 2.59 18.07 11.99
CA PRO A 45 1.86 16.89 11.50
C PRO A 45 2.24 16.52 10.05
N ASP A 46 2.81 17.43 9.28
CA ASP A 46 3.21 17.24 7.89
C ASP A 46 4.65 16.75 7.72
N ARG A 47 5.44 16.65 8.80
CA ARG A 47 6.88 16.33 8.75
C ARG A 47 7.19 15.07 7.95
N LEU A 48 6.42 13.98 8.10
CA LEU A 48 6.67 12.76 7.33
C LEU A 48 6.29 12.90 5.85
N GLN A 49 5.30 13.74 5.52
CA GLN A 49 4.98 14.07 4.13
C GLN A 49 6.08 14.92 3.49
N GLU A 50 6.64 15.91 4.20
CA GLU A 50 7.81 16.69 3.75
C GLU A 50 9.03 15.82 3.45
N MET A 51 9.10 14.61 4.03
CA MET A 51 10.14 13.61 3.79
C MET A 51 9.79 12.64 2.66
N ASP A 52 8.80 12.96 1.83
CA ASP A 52 8.29 12.15 0.71
C ASP A 52 7.75 10.76 1.13
N CYS A 53 7.35 10.59 2.40
CA CYS A 53 6.86 9.28 2.88
C CYS A 53 5.46 8.91 2.35
N ALA A 54 4.75 9.87 1.73
CA ALA A 54 3.40 9.69 1.18
C ALA A 54 3.37 9.60 -0.36
N GLU A 55 4.52 9.57 -1.04
CA GLU A 55 4.59 9.71 -2.50
C GLU A 55 4.25 8.44 -3.28
N GLY A 56 4.23 7.27 -2.64
CA GLY A 56 4.11 5.99 -3.34
C GLY A 56 3.15 5.02 -2.68
N LEU A 57 2.50 4.20 -3.52
CA LEU A 57 1.70 3.07 -3.10
C LEU A 57 2.07 1.84 -3.94
N ALA A 58 2.31 0.73 -3.25
CA ALA A 58 2.39 -0.59 -3.88
C ALA A 58 1.14 -1.39 -3.50
N VAL A 59 0.38 -1.83 -4.51
CA VAL A 59 -0.76 -2.73 -4.34
C VAL A 59 -0.33 -4.12 -4.77
N ILE A 60 -0.23 -5.06 -3.81
CA ILE A 60 0.19 -6.43 -4.06
C ILE A 60 -0.98 -7.36 -3.79
N CYS A 61 -1.38 -8.11 -4.82
CA CYS A 61 -2.44 -9.10 -4.71
C CYS A 61 -1.85 -10.46 -4.31
N HIS A 62 -1.99 -10.82 -3.04
CA HIS A 62 -1.56 -12.13 -2.55
C HIS A 62 -2.65 -13.18 -2.72
N TYR A 63 -2.31 -14.31 -3.33
CA TYR A 63 -3.17 -15.48 -3.43
C TYR A 63 -2.42 -16.71 -2.91
N TYR A 64 -2.88 -17.25 -1.79
CA TYR A 64 -2.29 -18.44 -1.16
C TYR A 64 -3.25 -19.63 -1.33
N PRO A 65 -3.04 -20.48 -2.34
CA PRO A 65 -3.87 -21.67 -2.53
C PRO A 65 -3.64 -22.69 -1.40
N VAL A 66 -4.52 -23.69 -1.33
CA VAL A 66 -4.39 -24.80 -0.37
C VAL A 66 -3.03 -25.49 -0.53
N CYS A 67 -2.34 -25.68 0.60
CA CYS A 67 -1.06 -26.39 0.66
C CYS A 67 -1.25 -27.78 1.26
N SER A 68 -0.71 -28.80 0.62
CA SER A 68 -0.79 -30.19 1.10
C SER A 68 0.08 -30.46 2.33
N LEU A 69 1.10 -29.64 2.58
CA LEU A 69 2.05 -29.76 3.69
C LEU A 69 2.28 -28.36 4.32
N PRO A 70 1.26 -27.80 4.98
CA PRO A 70 1.32 -26.43 5.50
C PRO A 70 2.38 -26.25 6.58
N GLU A 71 2.80 -27.30 7.29
CA GLU A 71 3.88 -27.19 8.27
C GLU A 71 5.28 -27.03 7.64
N LEU A 72 5.42 -27.34 6.34
CA LEU A 72 6.70 -27.33 5.64
C LEU A 72 6.85 -26.17 4.64
N MET A 73 5.80 -25.39 4.42
CA MET A 73 5.77 -24.31 3.44
C MET A 73 5.28 -23.02 4.10
N MET A 74 5.81 -21.87 3.66
CA MET A 74 5.28 -20.56 4.05
C MET A 74 4.77 -19.84 2.81
N GLY A 75 3.55 -19.29 2.88
CA GLY A 75 2.99 -18.49 1.79
C GLY A 75 3.82 -17.23 1.49
N MET A 76 4.45 -16.66 2.52
CA MET A 76 5.30 -15.48 2.40
C MET A 76 6.51 -15.65 3.32
N SER A 77 7.70 -15.28 2.84
CA SER A 77 8.91 -15.27 3.66
C SER A 77 8.82 -14.22 4.76
N LYS A 78 9.61 -14.38 5.83
CA LYS A 78 9.77 -13.31 6.82
C LYS A 78 10.43 -12.09 6.16
N PRO A 79 10.02 -10.87 6.53
CA PRO A 79 10.67 -9.63 6.09
C PRO A 79 12.10 -9.54 6.61
#